data_AF-A0A382UC41-F1
#
_entry.id   AF-A0A382UC41-F1
#
_cell.length_a   1.000
_cell.length_b   1.000
_cell.length_c   1.000
_cell.angle_alpha   90.00
_cell.angle_beta   90.00
_cell.angle_gamma   90.00
#
_symmetry.space_group_name_H-M   'P 1'
#
loop_
_entity.id
_entity.type
_entity.pdbx_description
1 polymer ?
#
loop_
_entity_poly.entity_id
_entity_poly.type
_entity_poly.pdbx_seq_one_letter_code
_entity_poly.pdbx_strand_id
1 'polypeptide(L)'
;MDLGCGDGSLLHYLKTSKGVREIGLEIDEINIERCIENGVNVIEQNLDQGLSNFQSDSFDTVLLTQTLQALSNPDALIDDMLRVG
;
A
#
# COMPACT_ATOMS: atom_id res chain seq x y z
N MET A 1 0.05 0.86 -6.17
CA MET A 1 -0.04 1.06 -4.72
C MET A 1 -0.15 -0.29 -4.03
N ASP A 2 0.53 -0.49 -2.91
CA ASP A 2 0.43 -1.72 -2.11
C ASP A 2 -0.10 -1.39 -0.72
N LEU A 3 -1.17 -2.07 -0.31
CA LEU A 3 -1.91 -1.82 0.92
C LEU A 3 -1.45 -2.82 2.01
N GLY A 4 -0.75 -2.31 3.02
CA GLY A 4 -0.06 -3.15 4.01
C GLY A 4 1.19 -3.77 3.40
N CYS A 5 2.11 -2.92 2.94
CA CYS A 5 3.28 -3.34 2.18
C CYS A 5 4.37 -4.04 3.03
N GLY A 6 4.21 -4.10 4.35
CA GLY A 6 5.18 -4.70 5.25
C GLY A 6 6.55 -4.02 5.13
N ASP A 7 7.61 -4.82 5.04
CA ASP A 7 8.99 -4.32 4.88
C ASP A 7 9.32 -3.77 3.47
N GLY A 8 8.34 -3.77 2.57
CA GLY A 8 8.48 -3.23 1.22
C GLY A 8 9.21 -4.15 0.24
N SER A 9 9.53 -5.40 0.60
CA SER A 9 10.28 -6.33 -0.26
C SER A 9 9.66 -6.51 -1.64
N LEU A 10 8.32 -6.64 -1.72
CA LEU A 10 7.60 -6.78 -2.99
C LEU A 10 7.75 -5.52 -3.85
N LEU A 11 7.53 -4.35 -3.25
CA LEU A 11 7.64 -3.07 -3.94
C LEU A 11 9.07 -2.79 -4.40
N HIS A 12 10.07 -3.09 -3.58
CA HIS A 12 11.48 -3.00 -3.96
C HIS A 12 11.79 -3.89 -5.17
N TYR A 13 11.31 -5.13 -5.16
CA TYR A 13 11.46 -6.02 -6.29
C TYR A 13 10.80 -5.47 -7.55
N LEU A 14 9.56 -4.99 -7.48
CA LEU A 14 8.86 -4.43 -8.64
C LEU A 14 9.56 -3.18 -9.17
N LYS A 15 10.01 -2.29 -8.29
CA LYS A 15 10.78 -1.09 -8.64
C LYS A 15 12.05 -1.44 -9.40
N THR A 16 12.85 -2.37 -8.86
CA THR A 16 14.16 -2.71 -9.44
C THR A 16 14.08 -3.61 -10.67
N SER A 17 13.11 -4.52 -10.73
CA SER A 17 12.98 -5.50 -11.83
C SER A 17 12.05 -5.05 -12.95
N LYS A 18 11.08 -4.16 -12.67
CA LYS A 18 10.08 -3.69 -13.64
C LYS A 18 10.07 -2.18 -13.83
N GLY A 19 10.83 -1.42 -13.03
CA GLY A 19 10.92 0.04 -13.15
C GLY A 19 9.60 0.76 -12.82
N VAL A 20 8.73 0.15 -12.01
CA VAL A 20 7.46 0.76 -11.62
C VAL A 20 7.67 1.94 -10.69
N ARG A 21 6.71 2.87 -10.66
CA ARG A 21 6.60 3.86 -9.59
C ARG A 21 5.66 3.31 -8.52
N GLU A 22 6.21 3.12 -7.35
CA GLU A 22 5.55 2.47 -6.23
C GLU A 22 5.26 3.45 -5.09
N ILE A 23 4.17 3.15 -4.38
CA ILE A 23 3.83 3.69 -3.07
C ILE A 23 3.27 2.52 -2.26
N GLY A 24 3.83 2.33 -1.06
CA GLY A 24 3.33 1.39 -0.05
C GLY A 24 2.63 2.12 1.09
N LEU A 25 1.57 1.51 1.62
CA LEU A 25 0.91 1.95 2.85
C LEU A 25 1.21 0.95 3.96
N GLU A 26 1.63 1.43 5.11
CA GLU A 26 1.94 0.61 6.28
C GLU A 26 1.59 1.36 7.56
N ILE A 27 1.22 0.67 8.63
CA ILE A 27 0.93 1.26 9.95
C ILE A 27 1.99 0.90 10.98
N ASP A 28 2.72 -0.20 10.79
CA ASP A 28 3.78 -0.64 11.68
C ASP A 28 5.08 0.15 11.47
N GLU A 29 5.52 0.85 12.51
CA GLU A 29 6.72 1.71 12.48
C GLU A 29 7.99 0.96 12.05
N ILE A 30 8.18 -0.29 12.50
CA ILE A 30 9.38 -1.08 12.18
C ILE A 30 9.40 -1.42 10.69
N ASN A 31 8.24 -1.77 10.12
CA ASN A 31 8.11 -2.05 8.70
C ASN A 31 8.28 -0.78 7.84
N ILE A 32 7.83 0.38 8.33
CA ILE A 32 8.07 1.68 7.68
C ILE A 32 9.57 1.98 7.62
N GLU A 33 10.30 1.82 8.73
CA GLU A 33 11.75 2.00 8.77
C GLU A 33 12.44 1.11 7.72
N ARG A 34 12.06 -0.17 7.65
CA ARG A 34 12.59 -1.12 6.65
C ARG A 34 12.26 -0.73 5.21
N CYS A 35 11.05 -0.23 4.95
CA CYS A 35 10.70 0.29 3.63
C CYS A 35 11.65 1.42 3.21
N ILE A 36 11.91 2.35 4.13
CA ILE A 36 12.82 3.48 3.89
C ILE A 36 14.25 2.99 3.63
N GLU A 37 14.75 2.04 4.44
CA GLU A 37 16.06 1.42 4.23
C GLU A 37 16.17 0.72 2.86
N ASN A 38 15.07 0.09 2.42
CA ASN A 38 14.96 -0.57 1.12
C ASN A 38 14.73 0.41 -0.05
N GLY A 39 14.67 1.72 0.22
CA GLY A 39 14.44 2.75 -0.80
C GLY A 39 13.04 2.69 -1.43
N VAL A 40 12.05 2.19 -0.69
CA VAL A 40 10.64 2.12 -1.09
C VAL A 40 9.92 3.37 -0.58
N ASN A 41 9.08 3.98 -1.43
CA ASN A 41 8.22 5.07 -0.96
C ASN A 41 7.10 4.49 -0.09
N VAL A 42 7.05 4.90 1.17
CA VAL A 42 6.05 4.43 2.14
C VAL A 42 5.33 5.61 2.79
N ILE A 43 4.05 5.42 3.09
CA ILE A 43 3.20 6.36 3.82
C ILE A 43 2.62 5.63 5.03
N GLU A 44 2.77 6.23 6.21
CA GLU A 44 2.08 5.75 7.41
C GLU A 44 0.57 5.95 7.25
N GLN A 45 -0.20 4.87 7.19
CA GLN A 45 -1.64 4.94 6.99
C GLN A 45 -2.35 3.78 7.69
N ASN A 46 -3.40 4.11 8.44
CA ASN A 46 -4.34 3.11 8.94
C ASN A 46 -5.40 2.81 7.86
N LEU A 47 -5.39 1.59 7.32
CA LEU A 47 -6.34 1.15 6.30
C LEU A 47 -7.80 1.10 6.80
N ASP A 48 -8.04 0.97 8.11
CA ASP A 48 -9.40 1.08 8.67
C ASP A 48 -9.97 2.50 8.55
N GLN A 49 -9.12 3.52 8.33
CA GLN A 49 -9.54 4.88 8.00
C GLN A 49 -9.77 5.10 6.50
N GLY A 50 -9.56 4.06 5.69
CA GLY A 50 -9.74 4.10 4.23
C GLY A 50 -8.65 4.88 3.50
N LEU A 51 -8.95 5.25 2.26
CA LEU A 51 -8.03 5.85 1.29
C LEU A 51 -8.49 7.24 0.81
N SER A 52 -9.22 7.98 1.65
CA SER A 52 -9.82 9.27 1.27
C SER A 52 -8.80 10.36 0.92
N ASN A 53 -7.56 10.22 1.39
CA ASN A 53 -6.43 11.09 1.06
C ASN A 53 -5.88 10.85 -0.36
N PHE A 54 -6.32 9.80 -1.05
CA PHE A 54 -5.93 9.49 -2.42
C PHE A 54 -7.07 9.82 -3.40
N GLN A 55 -6.70 10.41 -4.54
CA GLN A 55 -7.64 10.76 -5.60
C GLN A 55 -8.10 9.52 -6.36
N SER A 56 -9.26 9.61 -7.01
CA SER A 56 -9.74 8.55 -7.90
C SER A 56 -8.82 8.38 -9.12
N ASP A 57 -8.75 7.16 -9.66
CA ASP A 57 -7.99 6.80 -10.87
C ASP A 57 -6.52 7.29 -10.82
N SER A 58 -5.91 7.28 -9.62
CA SER A 58 -4.56 7.82 -9.38
C SER A 58 -3.46 6.77 -9.46
N PHE A 59 -3.83 5.48 -9.52
CA PHE A 59 -2.89 4.37 -9.58
C PHE A 59 -3.31 3.32 -10.62
N ASP A 60 -2.41 2.91 -11.52
CA ASP A 60 -2.74 1.88 -12.52
C ASP A 60 -3.00 0.48 -11.92
N THR A 61 -2.55 0.25 -10.68
CA THR A 61 -2.69 -1.04 -10.00
C THR A 61 -2.66 -0.84 -8.49
N VAL A 62 -3.62 -1.46 -7.81
CA VAL A 62 -3.70 -1.51 -6.34
C VAL A 62 -3.60 -2.98 -5.90
N LEU A 63 -2.68 -3.25 -4.98
CA LEU A 63 -2.42 -4.57 -4.42
C LEU A 63 -2.82 -4.59 -2.94
N LEU A 64 -3.38 -5.71 -2.51
CA LEU A 64 -3.67 -6.01 -1.10
C LEU A 64 -3.26 -7.46 -0.85
N THR A 65 -2.09 -7.66 -0.24
CA THR A 65 -1.55 -9.01 0.01
C THR A 65 -1.63 -9.36 1.49
N GLN A 66 -2.39 -10.43 1.80
CA GLN A 66 -2.47 -11.03 3.14
C GLN A 66 -2.95 -10.07 4.27
N THR A 67 -3.68 -9.02 3.93
CA THR A 67 -4.16 -8.01 4.89
C THR A 67 -5.69 -7.89 4.95
N LEU A 68 -6.43 -8.46 3.99
CA LEU A 68 -7.89 -8.33 3.94
C LEU A 68 -8.61 -8.86 5.19
N GLN A 69 -8.14 -9.98 5.75
CA GLN A 69 -8.76 -10.62 6.91
C GLN A 69 -8.54 -9.87 8.22
N ALA A 70 -7.56 -8.96 8.26
CA ALA A 70 -7.21 -8.19 9.46
C ALA A 70 -7.98 -6.87 9.57
N LEU A 71 -8.73 -6.49 8.54
CA LEU A 71 -9.43 -5.22 8.47
C LEU A 71 -10.81 -5.29 9.11
N SER A 72 -11.22 -4.17 9.71
CA SER A 72 -12.52 -4.04 10.36
C SER A 72 -13.66 -3.95 9.33
N ASN A 73 -13.43 -3.25 8.21
CA ASN A 73 -14.42 -3.03 7.14
C ASN A 73 -13.81 -3.33 5.75
N PRO A 74 -13.60 -4.61 5.40
CA PRO A 74 -12.93 -5.00 4.16
C PRO A 74 -13.69 -4.61 2.88
N ASP A 75 -15.02 -4.56 2.94
CA ASP A 75 -15.88 -4.13 1.83
C ASP A 75 -15.67 -2.65 1.47
N ALA A 76 -15.67 -1.77 2.49
CA ALA A 76 -15.39 -0.36 2.29
C ALA A 76 -13.99 -0.11 1.72
N LEU A 77 -12.98 -0.88 2.16
CA LEU A 77 -11.64 -0.76 1.59
C LEU A 77 -11.60 -1.22 0.13
N ILE A 78 -12.31 -2.29 -0.24
CA ILE A 78 -12.37 -2.75 -1.63
C ILE A 78 -12.99 -1.67 -2.53
N ASP A 79 -14.06 -1.02 -2.09
CA ASP A 79 -14.66 0.09 -2.85
C ASP A 79 -13.65 1.25 -3.03
N ASP A 80 -12.88 1.56 -1.98
CA ASP A 80 -11.80 2.54 -2.05
C ASP A 80 -10.67 2.12 -3.00
N MET A 81 -10.29 0.84 -3.01
CA MET A 81 -9.30 0.27 -3.93
C MET A 81 -9.73 0.43 -5.40
N LEU A 82 -11.01 0.15 -5.70
CA LEU A 82 -11.58 0.33 -7.03
C LEU A 82 -11.70 1.80 -7.43
N ARG A 83 -11.92 2.69 -6.46
CA ARG A 83 -12.01 4.12 -6.71
C ARG A 83 -10.65 4.72 -7.07
N VAL A 84 -9.61 4.38 -6.31
CA VAL A 84 -8.27 4.98 -6.48
C VAL A 84 -7.46 4.33 -7.60
N GLY A 85 -7.85 3.12 -8.02
CA GLY A 85 -7.20 2.34 -9.07
C GLY A 85 -7.90 2.44 -10.41
#